data_AF-A0A2Z4FME7-F1
#
_entry.id   AF-A0A2Z4FME7-F1
#
_cell.length_a   1.000
_cell.length_b   1.000
_cell.length_c   1.000
_cell.angle_alpha   90.00
_cell.angle_beta   90.00
_cell.angle_gamma   90.00
#
_symmetry.space_group_name_H-M   'P 1'
#
loop_
_entity.id
_entity.type
_entity.pdbx_description
1 polymer ?
#
loop_
_entity_poly.entity_id
_entity_poly.type
_entity_poly.pdbx_seq_one_letter_code
_entity_poly.pdbx_strand_id
1 'polypeptide(L)'
;MRSLRPFLFLAVMALFAQPLTACSDDDDSKADISDDAGSTDADATGGDDADTQSDDADGAGGEDVTEDVGADASDGGDDVDTTEEADGADAVEPGLPQTCEGACAETALTLEYAGETGVLTRAAFGLTAPNATESGEWEVYLEAWEGGFEGCPTESSPSPDWTFIIGGFGLVEDTSTLTKADDGVFLTLSDYDGKFLGQVPFASAGVVAITPVASKIDTELVLQGQQDEDGFLALDISAVFDGQGETSGQIYAKHCVSMDLLQ
;
A
#
# COMPACT_ATOMS: atom_id res chain seq x y z
N MET A 1 -22.09 13.94 33.06
CA MET A 1 -22.95 12.76 33.28
C MET A 1 -24.01 12.69 32.20
N ARG A 2 -23.74 11.95 31.11
CA ARG A 2 -24.68 11.60 30.03
C ARG A 2 -24.30 10.17 29.60
N SER A 3 -24.96 9.18 30.19
CA SER A 3 -26.00 8.34 29.57
C SER A 3 -25.46 7.38 28.51
N LEU A 4 -24.91 6.26 28.99
CA LEU A 4 -24.64 5.04 28.21
C LEU A 4 -25.96 4.42 27.73
N ARG A 5 -26.04 4.04 26.46
CA ARG A 5 -27.03 3.09 25.94
C ARG A 5 -26.29 1.87 25.38
N PRO A 6 -26.67 0.63 25.76
CA PRO A 6 -26.09 -0.58 25.19
C PRO A 6 -26.87 -0.95 23.91
N PHE A 7 -26.17 -1.06 22.78
CA PHE A 7 -26.71 -1.76 21.62
C PHE A 7 -26.33 -3.23 21.71
N LEU A 8 -27.30 -3.99 22.21
CA LEU A 8 -27.42 -5.42 22.09
C LEU A 8 -27.89 -5.69 20.64
N PHE A 9 -27.05 -6.23 19.77
CA PHE A 9 -27.52 -6.82 18.51
C PHE A 9 -27.21 -8.30 18.44
N LEU A 10 -28.27 -9.01 18.08
CA LEU A 10 -28.50 -10.43 18.22
C LEU A 10 -27.81 -11.18 17.08
N ALA A 11 -27.02 -12.19 17.42
CA ALA A 11 -26.54 -13.17 16.45
C ALA A 11 -27.72 -14.01 15.93
N VAL A 12 -27.94 -14.00 14.61
CA VAL A 12 -28.79 -14.98 13.93
C VAL A 12 -27.89 -15.81 13.03
N MET A 13 -27.50 -16.99 13.54
CA MET A 13 -26.95 -18.07 12.73
C MET A 13 -28.05 -18.59 11.79
N ALA A 14 -27.86 -18.42 10.49
CA ALA A 14 -28.59 -19.16 9.47
C ALA A 14 -27.66 -20.21 8.86
N LEU A 15 -27.81 -21.43 9.37
CA LEU A 15 -27.17 -22.66 8.92
C LEU A 15 -27.81 -23.08 7.57
N PHE A 16 -27.16 -22.81 6.45
CA PHE A 16 -27.54 -23.39 5.15
C PHE A 16 -26.61 -24.56 4.83
N ALA A 17 -27.05 -25.75 5.23
CA ALA A 17 -26.53 -27.01 4.71
C ALA A 17 -27.06 -27.19 3.27
N GLN A 18 -26.16 -27.25 2.29
CA GLN A 18 -26.49 -27.71 0.94
C GLN A 18 -26.01 -29.16 0.73
N PRO A 19 -26.81 -30.00 0.06
CA PRO A 19 -26.48 -31.41 -0.16
C PRO A 19 -25.42 -31.58 -1.25
N LEU A 20 -24.39 -32.35 -0.91
CA LEU A 20 -23.44 -32.95 -1.85
C LEU A 20 -24.21 -33.84 -2.84
N THR A 21 -24.34 -33.38 -4.07
CA THR A 21 -24.79 -34.23 -5.18
C THR A 21 -23.56 -34.86 -5.81
N ALA A 22 -23.43 -36.16 -5.62
CA ALA A 22 -22.43 -37.00 -6.27
C ALA A 22 -22.72 -37.10 -7.77
N CYS A 23 -21.74 -36.72 -8.59
CA CYS A 23 -21.66 -37.17 -9.98
C CYS A 23 -20.49 -38.16 -10.05
N SER A 24 -20.85 -39.42 -10.23
CA SER A 24 -19.95 -40.48 -10.67
C SER A 24 -19.75 -40.41 -12.18
N ASP A 25 -18.66 -41.06 -12.59
CA ASP A 25 -18.44 -41.78 -13.84
C ASP A 25 -17.71 -41.06 -15.00
N ASP A 26 -16.49 -41.59 -15.18
CA ASP A 26 -15.89 -42.06 -16.44
C ASP A 26 -15.52 -41.04 -17.52
N ASP A 27 -14.22 -40.77 -17.65
CA ASP A 27 -13.60 -40.85 -18.97
C ASP A 27 -12.10 -41.19 -18.87
N ASP A 28 -11.81 -42.46 -19.18
CA ASP A 28 -10.49 -43.01 -19.48
C ASP A 28 -9.90 -42.31 -20.74
N SER A 29 -9.00 -41.36 -20.56
CA SER A 29 -8.14 -40.86 -21.64
C SER A 29 -6.67 -41.15 -21.32
N LYS A 30 -6.23 -42.34 -21.73
CA LYS A 30 -4.81 -42.67 -21.88
C LYS A 30 -4.22 -41.81 -22.99
N ALA A 31 -3.47 -40.78 -22.62
CA ALA A 31 -2.53 -40.13 -23.52
C ALA A 31 -1.13 -40.71 -23.25
N ASP A 32 -0.65 -41.48 -24.23
CA ASP A 32 0.76 -41.86 -24.38
C ASP A 32 1.62 -40.58 -24.41
N ILE A 33 2.42 -40.34 -23.37
CA ILE A 33 3.54 -39.41 -23.42
C ILE A 33 4.79 -40.26 -23.53
N SER A 34 5.26 -40.35 -24.77
CA SER A 34 6.55 -40.91 -25.16
C SER A 34 7.68 -40.17 -24.45
N ASP A 35 8.54 -40.95 -23.81
CA ASP A 35 9.88 -40.58 -23.38
C ASP A 35 10.65 -39.90 -24.54
N ASP A 36 11.08 -38.66 -24.35
CA ASP A 36 12.19 -38.11 -25.13
C ASP A 36 13.30 -37.64 -24.19
N ALA A 37 14.36 -38.44 -24.21
CA ALA A 37 15.59 -38.26 -23.46
C ALA A 37 16.48 -37.27 -24.24
N GLY A 38 16.52 -36.02 -23.78
CA GLY A 38 17.44 -34.99 -24.28
C GLY A 38 18.41 -34.53 -23.19
N SER A 39 19.41 -35.34 -22.89
CA SER A 39 20.61 -34.93 -22.16
C SER A 39 21.42 -33.98 -23.06
N THR A 40 21.68 -32.76 -22.57
CA THR A 40 22.87 -32.01 -22.95
C THR A 40 23.49 -31.41 -21.69
N ASP A 41 24.48 -32.15 -21.20
CA ASP A 41 25.58 -31.61 -20.41
C ASP A 41 26.23 -30.44 -21.16
N ALA A 42 26.40 -29.32 -20.47
CA ALA A 42 27.40 -28.32 -20.83
C ALA A 42 27.92 -27.67 -19.54
N ASP A 43 29.04 -28.23 -19.09
CA ASP A 43 29.98 -27.60 -18.17
C ASP A 43 30.30 -26.16 -18.56
N ALA A 44 30.21 -25.24 -17.60
CA ALA A 44 30.98 -24.01 -17.60
C ALA A 44 31.39 -23.67 -16.16
N THR A 45 32.45 -24.33 -15.73
CA THR A 45 33.32 -23.87 -14.64
C THR A 45 33.90 -22.50 -15.00
N GLY A 46 33.65 -21.50 -14.17
CA GLY A 46 34.29 -20.19 -14.24
C GLY A 46 34.23 -19.52 -12.87
N GLY A 47 35.25 -19.77 -12.07
CA GLY A 47 35.52 -18.97 -10.88
C GLY A 47 36.03 -17.59 -11.27
N ASP A 48 35.91 -16.64 -10.36
CA ASP A 48 37.05 -15.84 -9.92
C ASP A 48 36.67 -15.06 -8.65
N ASP A 49 37.57 -15.19 -7.69
CA ASP A 49 37.61 -14.51 -6.41
C ASP A 49 37.76 -12.99 -6.58
N ALA A 50 37.05 -12.22 -5.76
CA ALA A 50 37.51 -10.89 -5.37
C ALA A 50 36.94 -10.52 -4.00
N ASP A 51 37.70 -10.92 -2.98
CA ASP A 51 37.75 -10.21 -1.70
C ASP A 51 37.89 -8.70 -1.96
N THR A 52 37.02 -7.89 -1.34
CA THR A 52 37.36 -6.49 -1.06
C THR A 52 36.97 -6.19 0.38
N GLN A 53 37.95 -6.48 1.23
CA GLN A 53 38.10 -5.94 2.56
C GLN A 53 38.45 -4.45 2.45
N SER A 54 37.71 -3.58 3.13
CA SER A 54 38.14 -2.20 3.38
C SER A 54 37.66 -1.81 4.77
N ASP A 55 38.64 -1.84 5.66
CA ASP A 55 38.60 -1.33 7.02
C ASP A 55 38.54 0.21 7.02
N ASP A 56 38.22 0.73 8.22
CA ASP A 56 38.58 2.06 8.73
C ASP A 56 37.84 3.30 8.21
N ALA A 57 37.06 3.94 9.10
CA ALA A 57 37.55 5.17 9.76
C ALA A 57 36.55 5.71 10.81
N ASP A 58 37.04 5.73 12.05
CA ASP A 58 36.64 6.61 13.13
C ASP A 58 36.62 8.10 12.72
N GLY A 59 35.68 8.86 13.30
CA GLY A 59 35.73 10.33 13.32
C GLY A 59 34.53 10.91 14.07
N ALA A 60 34.61 11.07 15.39
CA ALA A 60 34.83 12.37 16.05
C ALA A 60 33.79 13.43 15.62
N GLY A 61 32.84 13.83 16.47
CA GLY A 61 33.13 14.59 17.68
C GLY A 61 33.17 16.08 17.31
N GLY A 62 32.07 16.79 17.53
CA GLY A 62 31.94 18.21 17.25
C GLY A 62 30.80 18.82 18.05
N GLU A 63 31.16 19.28 19.25
CA GLU A 63 30.31 20.03 20.17
C GLU A 63 30.15 21.48 19.68
N ASP A 64 29.07 22.11 20.14
CA ASP A 64 29.02 23.50 20.61
C ASP A 64 29.23 24.66 19.62
N VAL A 65 28.16 25.45 19.39
CA VAL A 65 28.19 26.92 19.47
C VAL A 65 26.78 27.45 19.78
N THR A 66 26.59 27.96 21.01
CA THR A 66 25.61 28.99 21.42
C THR A 66 25.95 30.36 20.79
N GLU A 67 24.96 31.24 20.50
CA GLU A 67 24.88 32.72 20.75
C GLU A 67 23.54 33.19 20.11
N ASP A 68 22.51 33.64 20.83
CA ASP A 68 22.30 34.94 21.51
C ASP A 68 22.56 36.19 20.64
N VAL A 69 21.49 36.99 20.45
CA VAL A 69 21.33 38.44 20.17
C VAL A 69 20.17 38.64 19.19
N GLY A 70 19.22 39.57 19.32
CA GLY A 70 19.04 40.69 20.22
C GLY A 70 17.74 41.40 19.80
N ALA A 71 17.13 42.10 20.74
CA ALA A 71 15.91 42.88 20.56
C ALA A 71 16.06 44.01 19.53
N ASP A 72 14.99 44.34 18.82
CA ASP A 72 14.68 45.75 18.58
C ASP A 72 13.16 45.99 18.47
N ALA A 73 12.72 47.00 19.19
CA ALA A 73 11.36 47.47 19.28
C ALA A 73 11.22 48.66 18.34
N SER A 74 10.27 48.60 17.41
CA SER A 74 9.85 49.80 16.68
C SER A 74 8.34 49.93 16.73
N ASP A 75 7.92 50.80 17.64
CA ASP A 75 6.64 51.51 17.66
C ASP A 75 6.59 52.49 16.48
N GLY A 76 5.45 52.56 15.80
CA GLY A 76 5.27 53.37 14.59
C GLY A 76 3.95 53.05 13.91
N GLY A 77 2.88 53.69 14.38
CA GLY A 77 1.55 53.51 13.86
C GLY A 77 1.34 54.03 12.43
N ASP A 78 0.26 53.55 11.82
CA ASP A 78 -0.54 54.33 10.89
C ASP A 78 -1.95 53.70 10.85
N ASP A 79 -2.93 54.44 11.38
CA ASP A 79 -4.36 54.12 11.25
C ASP A 79 -4.78 54.46 9.82
N VAL A 80 -4.72 53.48 8.92
CA VAL A 80 -5.31 53.57 7.58
C VAL A 80 -6.54 52.69 7.54
N ASP A 81 -7.69 53.32 7.81
CA ASP A 81 -9.02 52.81 7.52
C ASP A 81 -9.18 52.70 5.99
N THR A 82 -8.85 51.52 5.46
CA THR A 82 -9.22 51.11 4.11
C THR A 82 -10.26 50.01 4.26
N THR A 83 -11.51 50.41 4.04
CA THR A 83 -12.63 49.51 3.77
C THR A 83 -12.38 48.87 2.41
N GLU A 84 -11.51 47.86 2.40
CA GLU A 84 -11.39 46.94 1.27
C GLU A 84 -12.62 46.03 1.29
N GLU A 85 -13.46 46.22 0.28
CA GLU A 85 -14.48 45.25 -0.11
C GLU A 85 -13.79 43.89 -0.21
N ALA A 86 -14.18 42.98 0.68
CA ALA A 86 -13.68 41.61 0.69
C ALA A 86 -14.11 40.94 -0.63
N ASP A 87 -13.25 41.07 -1.64
CA ASP A 87 -13.21 40.15 -2.78
C ASP A 87 -13.16 38.76 -2.16
N GLY A 88 -14.25 38.02 -2.35
CA GLY A 88 -14.38 36.65 -1.87
C GLY A 88 -13.20 35.89 -2.41
N ALA A 89 -12.23 35.62 -1.55
CA ALA A 89 -11.18 34.66 -1.82
C ALA A 89 -11.90 33.39 -2.20
N ASP A 90 -11.84 33.04 -3.50
CA ASP A 90 -12.19 31.72 -3.99
C ASP A 90 -11.51 30.75 -3.03
N ALA A 91 -12.32 30.07 -2.22
CA ALA A 91 -11.83 29.05 -1.32
C ALA A 91 -11.18 28.02 -2.24
N VAL A 92 -9.86 28.05 -2.33
CA VAL A 92 -9.08 27.00 -2.97
C VAL A 92 -9.48 25.74 -2.24
N GLU A 93 -10.31 24.91 -2.87
CA GLU A 93 -10.64 23.61 -2.30
C GLU A 93 -9.31 22.88 -2.10
N PRO A 94 -8.98 22.48 -0.86
CA PRO A 94 -7.69 21.89 -0.58
C PRO A 94 -7.69 20.48 -1.18
N GLY A 95 -7.20 20.37 -2.42
CA GLY A 95 -6.84 19.08 -3.01
C GLY A 95 -5.63 18.46 -2.32
N LEU A 96 -5.36 17.20 -2.62
CA LEU A 96 -4.20 16.50 -2.09
C LEU A 96 -2.87 17.17 -2.51
N PRO A 97 -1.89 17.27 -1.59
CA PRO A 97 -0.53 17.65 -1.95
C PRO A 97 0.02 16.81 -3.10
N GLN A 98 0.60 17.48 -4.10
CA GLN A 98 1.21 16.86 -5.28
C GLN A 98 2.71 16.57 -5.11
N THR A 99 3.22 16.80 -3.90
CA THR A 99 4.61 16.54 -3.51
C THR A 99 4.64 15.80 -2.19
N CYS A 100 5.61 14.91 -2.03
CA CYS A 100 5.77 14.07 -0.85
C CYS A 100 7.26 13.82 -0.66
N GLU A 101 7.81 14.35 0.44
CA GLU A 101 9.25 14.37 0.71
C GLU A 101 9.53 13.92 2.15
N GLY A 102 10.76 13.48 2.42
CA GLY A 102 11.15 12.98 3.74
C GLY A 102 10.34 11.74 4.12
N ALA A 103 9.85 11.70 5.37
CA ALA A 103 9.08 10.57 5.88
C ALA A 103 7.88 10.22 5.00
N CYS A 104 7.19 11.21 4.43
CA CYS A 104 6.05 11.00 3.52
C CYS A 104 6.40 10.06 2.36
N ALA A 105 7.64 10.15 1.84
CA ALA A 105 8.12 9.39 0.71
C ALA A 105 8.66 7.99 1.08
N GLU A 106 8.40 7.52 2.30
CA GLU A 106 8.85 6.24 2.82
C GLU A 106 7.66 5.33 3.12
N THR A 107 7.78 4.04 2.79
CA THR A 107 6.84 3.04 3.27
C THR A 107 7.33 2.51 4.61
N ALA A 108 6.53 2.70 5.65
CA ALA A 108 6.84 2.30 7.02
C ALA A 108 5.57 1.74 7.65
N LEU A 109 5.22 0.51 7.28
CA LEU A 109 4.02 -0.17 7.73
C LEU A 109 4.37 -1.31 8.66
N THR A 110 3.83 -1.30 9.88
CA THR A 110 4.07 -2.36 10.87
C THR A 110 2.90 -3.31 10.92
N LEU A 111 3.16 -4.61 10.94
CA LEU A 111 2.20 -5.68 11.18
C LEU A 111 2.53 -6.36 12.50
N GLU A 112 1.56 -6.42 13.41
CA GLU A 112 1.55 -7.36 14.53
C GLU A 112 0.46 -8.41 14.27
N TYR A 113 0.82 -9.68 14.22
CA TYR A 113 -0.13 -10.76 13.99
C TYR A 113 0.26 -12.01 14.77
N ALA A 114 -0.68 -12.53 15.56
CA ALA A 114 -0.49 -13.70 16.41
C ALA A 114 0.74 -13.63 17.35
N GLY A 115 1.16 -12.41 17.72
CA GLY A 115 2.34 -12.17 18.56
C GLY A 115 3.67 -12.05 17.80
N GLU A 116 3.65 -12.21 16.48
CA GLU A 116 4.79 -11.93 15.59
C GLU A 116 4.72 -10.50 15.07
N THR A 117 5.87 -9.88 14.85
CA THR A 117 5.98 -8.53 14.28
C THR A 117 6.76 -8.56 12.97
N GLY A 118 6.30 -7.78 12.00
CA GLY A 118 7.05 -7.48 10.78
C GLY A 118 6.78 -6.07 10.31
N VAL A 119 7.55 -5.68 9.29
CA VAL A 119 7.37 -4.42 8.57
C VAL A 119 7.13 -4.73 7.11
N LEU A 120 6.50 -3.80 6.40
CA LEU A 120 6.48 -3.75 4.95
C LEU A 120 7.20 -2.46 4.57
N THR A 121 8.20 -2.57 3.69
CA THR A 121 9.11 -1.47 3.34
C THR A 121 8.97 -1.01 1.89
N ARG A 122 8.16 -1.71 1.10
CA ARG A 122 7.93 -1.44 -0.33
C ARG A 122 6.44 -1.38 -0.62
N ALA A 123 6.06 -0.53 -1.56
CA ALA A 123 4.70 -0.49 -2.07
C ALA A 123 4.64 -0.01 -3.52
N ALA A 124 3.66 -0.51 -4.25
CA ALA A 124 3.32 -0.11 -5.60
C ALA A 124 1.81 -0.11 -5.78
N PHE A 125 1.32 0.69 -6.72
CA PHE A 125 -0.07 0.69 -7.11
C PHE A 125 -0.24 0.65 -8.63
N GLY A 126 -1.35 0.10 -9.07
CA GLY A 126 -1.89 0.26 -10.41
C GLY A 126 -3.30 0.81 -10.36
N LEU A 127 -3.81 1.20 -11.53
CA LEU A 127 -5.16 1.71 -11.69
C LEU A 127 -6.00 0.80 -12.58
N THR A 128 -7.24 0.59 -12.17
CA THR A 128 -8.27 -0.01 -13.02
C THR A 128 -9.07 1.09 -13.69
N ALA A 129 -9.10 1.09 -15.02
CA ALA A 129 -9.75 2.12 -15.81
C ALA A 129 -11.29 2.11 -15.66
N PRO A 130 -11.96 3.27 -15.79
CA PRO A 130 -13.42 3.38 -15.70
C PRO A 130 -14.23 2.40 -16.54
N ASN A 131 -13.70 1.98 -17.70
CA ASN A 131 -14.35 1.02 -18.59
C ASN A 131 -14.20 -0.45 -18.13
N ALA A 132 -13.30 -0.71 -17.18
CA ALA A 132 -13.03 -2.02 -16.58
C ALA A 132 -13.60 -2.13 -15.15
N THR A 133 -14.18 -1.07 -14.58
CA THR A 133 -14.82 -1.05 -13.27
C THR A 133 -16.34 -1.06 -13.36
N GLU A 134 -17.02 -1.57 -12.33
CA GLU A 134 -18.48 -1.47 -12.22
C GLU A 134 -18.94 -0.06 -11.83
N SER A 135 -18.10 0.67 -11.10
CA SER A 135 -18.34 2.05 -10.67
C SER A 135 -18.36 3.04 -11.84
N GLY A 136 -17.67 2.73 -12.95
CA GLY A 136 -17.45 3.68 -14.03
C GLY A 136 -16.46 4.78 -13.65
N GLU A 137 -15.66 4.54 -12.61
CA GLU A 137 -14.63 5.44 -12.08
C GLU A 137 -13.28 4.71 -12.02
N TRP A 138 -12.19 5.45 -11.86
CA TRP A 138 -10.88 4.85 -11.63
C TRP A 138 -10.84 4.19 -10.26
N GLU A 139 -10.37 2.95 -10.19
CA GLU A 139 -10.17 2.23 -8.92
C GLU A 139 -8.69 1.93 -8.69
N VAL A 140 -8.26 2.04 -7.44
CA VAL A 140 -6.87 1.81 -7.03
C VAL A 140 -6.67 0.37 -6.58
N TYR A 141 -5.64 -0.27 -7.11
CA TYR A 141 -5.11 -1.54 -6.61
C TYR A 141 -3.70 -1.32 -6.09
N LEU A 142 -3.45 -1.62 -4.82
CA LEU A 142 -2.18 -1.36 -4.15
C LEU A 142 -1.65 -2.64 -3.51
N GLU A 143 -0.36 -2.88 -3.68
CA GLU A 143 0.39 -3.92 -2.98
C GLU A 143 1.49 -3.28 -2.14
N ALA A 144 1.58 -3.66 -0.87
CA ALA A 144 2.72 -3.37 -0.01
C ALA A 144 3.36 -4.69 0.42
N TRP A 145 4.69 -4.80 0.41
CA TRP A 145 5.37 -6.08 0.66
C TRP A 145 6.70 -5.92 1.39
N GLU A 146 7.19 -7.07 1.88
CA GLU A 146 8.54 -7.24 2.41
C GLU A 146 9.23 -8.41 1.71
N GLY A 147 10.56 -8.34 1.60
CA GLY A 147 11.34 -9.37 0.92
C GLY A 147 11.13 -9.40 -0.60
N GLY A 148 11.55 -10.49 -1.24
CA GLY A 148 11.37 -10.72 -2.67
C GLY A 148 12.16 -9.76 -3.56
N PHE A 149 11.46 -8.87 -4.26
CA PHE A 149 11.96 -8.05 -5.38
C PHE A 149 11.83 -6.55 -5.14
N GLU A 150 12.50 -5.78 -6.02
CA GLU A 150 12.46 -4.32 -6.06
C GLU A 150 11.79 -3.82 -7.35
N GLY A 151 11.16 -2.65 -7.25
CA GLY A 151 10.45 -2.03 -8.37
C GLY A 151 9.06 -2.60 -8.59
N CYS A 152 8.57 -2.51 -9.83
CA CYS A 152 7.20 -2.90 -10.15
C CYS A 152 7.01 -4.42 -10.19
N PRO A 153 5.93 -4.96 -9.59
CA PRO A 153 5.62 -6.37 -9.66
C PRO A 153 5.32 -6.79 -11.10
N THR A 154 5.76 -8.00 -11.45
CA THR A 154 5.47 -8.67 -12.73
C THR A 154 5.10 -10.11 -12.43
N GLU A 155 4.50 -10.82 -13.39
CA GLU A 155 4.20 -12.25 -13.24
C GLU A 155 5.46 -13.10 -12.96
N SER A 156 6.63 -12.64 -13.42
CA SER A 156 7.92 -13.29 -13.18
C SER A 156 8.66 -12.84 -11.93
N SER A 157 8.10 -11.90 -11.16
CA SER A 157 8.74 -11.42 -9.94
C SER A 157 8.82 -12.54 -8.90
N PRO A 158 9.97 -12.68 -8.18
CA PRO A 158 10.06 -13.55 -7.02
C PRO A 158 8.93 -13.31 -6.03
N SER A 159 8.44 -14.36 -5.37
CA SER A 159 7.46 -14.19 -4.29
C SER A 159 8.08 -13.39 -3.14
N PRO A 160 7.37 -12.38 -2.60
CA PRO A 160 7.75 -11.70 -1.36
C PRO A 160 7.57 -12.63 -0.16
N ASP A 161 8.05 -12.22 1.02
CA ASP A 161 7.87 -12.99 2.25
C ASP A 161 6.42 -12.88 2.73
N TRP A 162 5.87 -11.66 2.70
CA TRP A 162 4.46 -11.37 2.91
C TRP A 162 4.03 -10.10 2.17
N THR A 163 2.73 -9.95 1.95
CA THR A 163 2.15 -8.84 1.18
C THR A 163 0.80 -8.43 1.74
N PHE A 164 0.55 -7.12 1.75
CA PHE A 164 -0.80 -6.58 1.84
C PHE A 164 -1.31 -6.23 0.46
N ILE A 165 -2.51 -6.71 0.17
CA ILE A 165 -3.31 -6.35 -0.99
C ILE A 165 -4.40 -5.41 -0.51
N ILE A 166 -4.41 -4.18 -1.03
CA ILE A 166 -5.30 -3.10 -0.62
C ILE A 166 -6.06 -2.60 -1.85
N GLY A 167 -7.37 -2.41 -1.72
CA GLY A 167 -8.19 -1.95 -2.84
C GLY A 167 -9.63 -1.65 -2.42
N GLY A 168 -10.51 -1.51 -3.42
CA GLY A 168 -11.94 -1.23 -3.21
C GLY A 168 -12.25 0.25 -2.97
N PHE A 169 -11.38 1.15 -3.45
CA PHE A 169 -11.60 2.59 -3.39
C PHE A 169 -11.18 3.26 -4.70
N GLY A 170 -11.80 4.41 -4.99
CA GLY A 170 -11.50 5.21 -6.16
C GLY A 170 -10.23 6.04 -6.02
N LEU A 171 -9.90 6.82 -7.07
CA LEU A 171 -8.88 7.86 -6.94
C LEU A 171 -9.27 8.85 -5.85
N VAL A 172 -8.31 9.13 -4.97
CA VAL A 172 -8.50 10.05 -3.85
C VAL A 172 -8.08 11.46 -4.24
N GLU A 173 -8.92 12.43 -3.89
CA GLU A 173 -8.74 13.84 -4.25
C GLU A 173 -8.51 14.75 -3.03
N ASP A 174 -8.86 14.29 -1.84
CA ASP A 174 -8.72 14.99 -0.57
C ASP A 174 -8.12 14.09 0.54
N THR A 175 -8.01 14.63 1.75
CA THR A 175 -7.45 13.94 2.92
C THR A 175 -8.52 13.23 3.77
N SER A 176 -9.71 13.02 3.23
CA SER A 176 -10.79 12.32 3.95
C SER A 176 -10.42 10.85 4.16
N THR A 177 -10.61 10.38 5.40
CA THR A 177 -10.39 8.97 5.71
C THR A 177 -11.48 8.11 5.05
N LEU A 178 -11.06 7.13 4.26
CA LEU A 178 -11.92 6.08 3.72
C LEU A 178 -11.88 4.85 4.62
N THR A 179 -13.00 4.18 4.76
CA THR A 179 -13.14 3.01 5.64
C THR A 179 -13.78 1.82 4.92
N LYS A 180 -13.55 0.63 5.45
CA LYS A 180 -14.23 -0.58 4.96
C LYS A 180 -15.76 -0.48 5.02
N ALA A 181 -16.29 0.15 6.07
CA ALA A 181 -17.73 0.16 6.34
C ALA A 181 -18.50 1.10 5.42
N ASP A 182 -17.93 2.26 5.14
CA ASP A 182 -18.59 3.32 4.38
C ASP A 182 -18.17 3.34 2.90
N ASP A 183 -16.91 2.97 2.62
CA ASP A 183 -16.29 3.15 1.29
C ASP A 183 -15.89 1.84 0.61
N GLY A 184 -16.04 0.69 1.29
CA GLY A 184 -15.74 -0.62 0.70
C GLY A 184 -14.25 -0.99 0.64
N VAL A 185 -13.38 -0.16 1.22
CA VAL A 185 -11.93 -0.43 1.31
C VAL A 185 -11.67 -1.81 1.93
N PHE A 186 -10.79 -2.60 1.34
CA PHE A 186 -10.35 -3.86 1.90
C PHE A 186 -8.83 -3.95 2.00
N LEU A 187 -8.37 -4.80 2.92
CA LEU A 187 -6.97 -5.19 3.09
C LEU A 187 -6.92 -6.70 3.33
N THR A 188 -6.06 -7.39 2.59
CA THR A 188 -5.77 -8.82 2.78
C THR A 188 -4.27 -9.02 2.96
N LEU A 189 -3.89 -9.72 4.02
CA LEU A 189 -2.54 -10.26 4.23
C LEU A 189 -2.40 -11.58 3.47
N SER A 190 -1.40 -11.67 2.61
CA SER A 190 -0.90 -12.91 2.02
C SER A 190 0.47 -13.22 2.64
N ASP A 191 0.61 -14.41 3.22
CA ASP A 191 1.80 -14.80 3.99
C ASP A 191 2.47 -16.00 3.32
N TYR A 192 3.52 -15.73 2.55
CA TYR A 192 4.18 -16.75 1.73
C TYR A 192 5.24 -17.52 2.50
N ASP A 193 5.92 -16.87 3.46
CA ASP A 193 6.91 -17.51 4.34
C ASP A 193 6.26 -18.24 5.53
N GLY A 194 4.98 -17.97 5.80
CA GLY A 194 4.17 -18.61 6.83
C GLY A 194 4.46 -18.08 8.23
N LYS A 195 5.16 -16.95 8.36
CA LYS A 195 5.53 -16.37 9.65
C LYS A 195 4.34 -15.97 10.51
N PHE A 196 3.27 -15.45 9.90
CA PHE A 196 2.11 -14.89 10.61
C PHE A 196 0.92 -15.85 10.65
N LEU A 197 0.68 -16.56 9.54
CA LEU A 197 -0.52 -17.38 9.30
C LEU A 197 -0.22 -18.89 9.28
N GLY A 198 1.06 -19.28 9.35
CA GLY A 198 1.51 -20.67 9.43
C GLY A 198 1.23 -21.46 8.16
N GLN A 199 0.05 -22.08 8.06
CA GLN A 199 -0.39 -22.87 6.89
C GLN A 199 -1.60 -22.25 6.19
N VAL A 200 -2.17 -21.18 6.75
CA VAL A 200 -3.27 -20.44 6.13
C VAL A 200 -2.65 -19.43 5.16
N PRO A 201 -3.03 -19.41 3.88
CA PRO A 201 -2.34 -18.56 2.91
C PRO A 201 -2.73 -17.08 2.99
N PHE A 202 -3.91 -16.76 3.52
CA PHE A 202 -4.41 -15.40 3.57
C PHE A 202 -5.28 -15.10 4.80
N ALA A 203 -5.26 -13.84 5.23
CA ALA A 203 -6.15 -13.28 6.25
C ALA A 203 -6.70 -11.93 5.79
N SER A 204 -8.01 -11.70 5.91
CA SER A 204 -8.63 -10.42 5.58
C SER A 204 -8.87 -9.59 6.83
N ALA A 205 -8.59 -8.30 6.76
CA ALA A 205 -8.88 -7.39 7.85
C ALA A 205 -10.40 -7.18 8.01
N GLY A 206 -10.89 -7.23 9.25
CA GLY A 206 -12.28 -6.94 9.62
C GLY A 206 -12.58 -5.44 9.66
N VAL A 207 -11.57 -4.63 9.96
CA VAL A 207 -11.62 -3.16 9.97
C VAL A 207 -10.45 -2.63 9.16
N VAL A 208 -10.70 -1.64 8.30
CA VAL A 208 -9.68 -0.92 7.53
C VAL A 208 -10.04 0.55 7.50
N ALA A 209 -9.04 1.40 7.69
CA ALA A 209 -9.11 2.84 7.47
C ALA A 209 -7.85 3.30 6.74
N ILE A 210 -8.02 4.07 5.66
CA ILE A 210 -6.95 4.71 4.90
C ILE A 210 -7.19 6.21 4.85
N THR A 211 -6.16 7.01 5.05
CA THR A 211 -6.21 8.46 4.97
C THR A 211 -5.19 8.93 3.94
N PRO A 212 -5.62 9.51 2.81
CA PRO A 212 -4.70 10.04 1.83
C PRO A 212 -3.88 11.20 2.40
N VAL A 213 -2.59 11.20 2.11
CA VAL A 213 -1.63 12.21 2.58
C VAL A 213 -1.19 13.10 1.42
N ALA A 214 -0.84 12.48 0.30
CA ALA A 214 -0.40 13.15 -0.91
C ALA A 214 -0.58 12.21 -2.11
N SER A 215 -0.78 12.74 -3.30
CA SER A 215 -0.83 11.96 -4.54
C SER A 215 -0.39 12.81 -5.72
N LYS A 216 0.24 12.18 -6.70
CA LYS A 216 0.48 12.77 -8.02
C LYS A 216 0.28 11.65 -9.03
N ILE A 217 -0.73 11.78 -9.88
CA ILE A 217 -1.13 10.72 -10.80
C ILE A 217 -1.56 11.35 -12.13
N ASP A 218 -0.90 10.95 -13.21
CA ASP A 218 -1.28 11.31 -14.58
C ASP A 218 -2.11 10.18 -15.22
N THR A 219 -3.44 10.29 -15.07
CA THR A 219 -4.37 9.32 -15.64
C THR A 219 -4.37 9.29 -17.18
N GLU A 220 -3.90 10.34 -17.86
CA GLU A 220 -3.77 10.35 -19.32
C GLU A 220 -2.61 9.45 -19.77
N LEU A 221 -1.49 9.42 -19.04
CA LEU A 221 -0.39 8.49 -19.27
C LEU A 221 -0.82 7.04 -18.99
N VAL A 222 -1.54 6.82 -17.89
CA VAL A 222 -2.06 5.49 -17.52
C VAL A 222 -2.99 4.94 -18.60
N LEU A 223 -3.92 5.75 -19.13
CA LEU A 223 -4.79 5.34 -20.24
C LEU A 223 -4.03 4.96 -21.51
N GLN A 224 -2.82 5.51 -21.69
CA GLN A 224 -1.95 5.17 -22.82
C GLN A 224 -1.11 3.91 -22.55
N GLY A 225 -1.27 3.25 -21.40
CA GLY A 225 -0.46 2.12 -20.96
C GLY A 225 0.99 2.52 -20.74
N GLN A 226 1.22 3.73 -20.25
CA GLN A 226 2.56 4.25 -19.96
C GLN A 226 2.80 4.34 -18.47
N GLN A 227 4.06 4.14 -18.08
CA GLN A 227 4.51 4.36 -16.73
C GLN A 227 4.48 5.87 -16.41
N ASP A 228 3.70 6.26 -15.41
CA ASP A 228 3.87 7.55 -14.73
C ASP A 228 5.11 7.47 -13.82
N GLU A 229 6.24 8.00 -14.27
CA GLU A 229 7.54 7.94 -13.55
C GLU A 229 7.55 8.79 -12.28
N ASP A 230 6.75 9.84 -12.25
CA ASP A 230 6.55 10.69 -11.05
C ASP A 230 5.30 10.27 -10.26
N GLY A 231 4.61 9.23 -10.72
CA GLY A 231 3.34 8.78 -10.19
C GLY A 231 3.48 8.18 -8.81
N PHE A 232 2.80 8.75 -7.82
CA PHE A 232 2.81 8.23 -6.45
C PHE A 232 1.47 8.41 -5.74
N LEU A 233 1.24 7.54 -4.75
CA LEU A 233 0.15 7.62 -3.78
C LEU A 233 0.71 7.41 -2.37
N ALA A 234 0.54 8.40 -1.50
CA ALA A 234 0.94 8.36 -0.10
C ALA A 234 -0.29 8.29 0.81
N LEU A 235 -0.34 7.28 1.69
CA LEU A 235 -1.48 6.99 2.55
C LEU A 235 -0.99 6.70 3.98
N ASP A 236 -1.75 7.15 4.97
CA ASP A 236 -1.71 6.55 6.31
C ASP A 236 -2.76 5.44 6.38
N ILE A 237 -2.41 4.31 6.97
CA ILE A 237 -3.29 3.14 7.06
C ILE A 237 -3.36 2.59 8.47
N SER A 238 -4.53 2.06 8.82
CA SER A 238 -4.70 1.16 9.96
C SER A 238 -5.70 0.06 9.64
N ALA A 239 -5.45 -1.15 10.14
CA ALA A 239 -6.36 -2.27 9.97
C ALA A 239 -6.30 -3.27 11.14
N VAL A 240 -7.38 -4.00 11.35
CA VAL A 240 -7.52 -5.00 12.43
C VAL A 240 -8.01 -6.33 11.85
N PHE A 241 -7.37 -7.43 12.23
CA PHE A 241 -7.65 -8.79 11.79
C PHE A 241 -8.36 -9.59 12.88
N ASP A 242 -9.63 -9.26 13.17
CA ASP A 242 -10.53 -10.01 14.06
C ASP A 242 -9.89 -10.54 15.37
N GLY A 243 -9.07 -9.70 16.01
CA GLY A 243 -8.39 -10.01 17.27
C GLY A 243 -7.14 -10.89 17.16
N GLN A 244 -6.72 -11.23 15.94
CA GLN A 244 -5.48 -11.96 15.66
C GLN A 244 -4.31 -11.03 15.40
N GLY A 245 -4.57 -9.81 14.91
CA GLY A 245 -3.52 -8.86 14.61
C GLY A 245 -4.04 -7.47 14.27
N GLU A 246 -3.11 -6.55 14.16
CA GLU A 246 -3.31 -5.18 13.72
C GLU A 246 -2.14 -4.70 12.87
N THR A 247 -2.41 -3.72 12.02
CA THR A 247 -1.37 -3.01 11.28
C THR A 247 -1.64 -1.53 11.31
N SER A 248 -0.57 -0.74 11.36
CA SER A 248 -0.64 0.70 11.20
C SER A 248 0.68 1.26 10.69
N GLY A 249 0.60 2.38 9.98
CA GLY A 249 1.77 3.06 9.47
C GLY A 249 1.48 3.83 8.19
N GLN A 250 2.55 4.13 7.46
CA GLN A 250 2.51 4.90 6.23
C GLN A 250 2.88 4.03 5.04
N ILE A 251 2.21 4.28 3.92
CA ILE A 251 2.50 3.69 2.62
C ILE A 251 2.87 4.82 1.67
N TYR A 252 4.01 4.67 0.99
CA TYR A 252 4.36 5.45 -0.19
C TYR A 252 4.46 4.50 -1.38
N ALA A 253 3.41 4.45 -2.18
CA ALA A 253 3.31 3.55 -3.32
C ALA A 253 3.66 4.28 -4.62
N LYS A 254 4.52 3.68 -5.43
CA LYS A 254 4.82 4.17 -6.79
C LYS A 254 3.87 3.55 -7.79
N HIS A 255 3.53 4.31 -8.83
CA HIS A 255 2.74 3.80 -9.93
C HIS A 255 3.49 2.66 -10.62
N CYS A 256 2.77 1.64 -11.08
CA CYS A 256 3.33 0.51 -11.82
C CYS A 256 2.39 0.09 -12.93
N VAL A 257 2.81 0.33 -14.19
CA VAL A 257 2.01 -0.01 -15.38
C VAL A 257 1.68 -1.50 -15.49
N SER A 258 2.50 -2.36 -14.89
CA SER A 258 2.27 -3.81 -14.81
C SER A 258 1.10 -4.20 -13.90
N MET A 259 0.61 -3.27 -13.07
CA MET A 259 -0.54 -3.45 -12.18
C MET A 259 -1.81 -2.80 -12.74
N ASP A 260 -1.73 -2.10 -13.87
CA ASP A 260 -2.88 -1.44 -14.47
C ASP A 260 -3.82 -2.43 -15.15
N LEU A 261 -5.11 -2.16 -15.05
CA LEU A 261 -6.16 -2.90 -15.75
C LEU A 261 -6.98 -1.93 -16.60
N LEU A 262 -6.67 -1.86 -17.88
CA LEU A 262 -7.26 -0.89 -18.80
C LEU A 262 -8.49 -1.42 -19.58
N GLN A 263 -8.80 -2.72 -19.49
CA GLN A 263 -9.85 -3.39 -20.28
C GLN A 263 -10.54 -4.50 -19.52
#